data_AF-A0A2A5IK02-F1
#
_entry.id   AF-A0A2A5IK02-F1
#
_cell.length_a   1.000
_cell.length_b   1.000
_cell.length_c   1.000
_cell.angle_alpha   90.00
_cell.angle_beta   90.00
_cell.angle_gamma   90.00
#
_symmetry.space_group_name_H-M   'P 1'
#
loop_
_entity.id
_entity.type
_entity.pdbx_description
1 polymer ?
#
loop_
_entity_poly.entity_id
_entity_poly.type
_entity_poly.pdbx_seq_one_letter_code
_entity_poly.pdbx_strand_id
1 'polypeptide(L)'
;MKYRKKPVVIEVEAIQWTGKNREDIIEFLDLRPDVLEVRFRGGILHIVKEKELLVTQPGLFIVWENGNTDTCFADNFERNFEKVI
;
A
#
# COMPACT_ATOMS: atom_id res chain seq x y z
N MET A 1 -6.23 -1.80 6.77
CA MET A 1 -6.76 -0.96 7.88
C MET A 1 -7.15 0.41 7.33
N LYS A 2 -8.05 1.15 7.99
CA LYS A 2 -8.45 2.51 7.59
C LYS A 2 -7.65 3.60 8.33
N TYR A 3 -7.25 4.62 7.60
CA TYR A 3 -6.45 5.75 8.10
C TYR A 3 -7.00 7.09 7.58
N ARG A 4 -6.67 8.20 8.25
CA ARG A 4 -6.96 9.58 7.83
C ARG A 4 -5.68 10.32 7.49
N LYS A 5 -5.58 10.88 6.29
CA LYS A 5 -4.48 11.77 5.90
C LYS A 5 -4.64 13.15 6.57
N LYS A 6 -3.55 13.85 6.86
CA LYS A 6 -3.53 15.25 7.32
C LYS A 6 -2.97 16.19 6.24
N PRO A 7 -3.37 17.47 6.18
CA PRO A 7 -4.40 18.16 6.98
C PRO A 7 -5.84 17.99 6.41
N VAL A 8 -5.98 17.38 5.23
CA VAL A 8 -7.29 17.11 4.60
C VAL A 8 -7.73 15.72 5.01
N VAL A 9 -8.87 15.61 5.71
CA VAL A 9 -9.44 14.34 6.18
C VAL A 9 -9.88 13.49 4.98
N ILE A 10 -8.93 12.80 4.37
CA ILE A 10 -9.16 11.80 3.33
C ILE A 10 -9.01 10.44 4.02
N GLU A 11 -10.07 9.63 3.98
CA GLU A 11 -9.97 8.24 4.39
C GLU A 11 -9.16 7.47 3.35
N VAL A 12 -8.07 6.86 3.79
CA VAL A 12 -7.23 5.99 2.97
C VAL A 12 -7.19 4.60 3.59
N GLU A 13 -6.97 3.60 2.75
CA GLU A 13 -6.70 2.25 3.22
C GLU A 13 -5.21 1.97 3.05
N ALA A 14 -4.60 1.32 4.03
CA ALA A 14 -3.20 0.94 3.92
C ALA A 14 -2.90 -0.41 4.58
N ILE A 15 -1.81 -1.01 4.13
CA ILE A 15 -1.21 -2.22 4.70
C ILE A 15 0.32 -2.11 4.61
N GLN A 16 1.02 -2.56 5.66
CA GLN A 16 2.47 -2.64 5.64
C GLN A 16 2.92 -3.94 4.97
N TRP A 17 3.89 -3.85 4.05
CA TRP A 17 4.60 -5.03 3.57
C TRP A 17 5.64 -5.45 4.59
N THR A 18 5.50 -6.63 5.20
CA THR A 18 6.42 -7.13 6.25
C THR A 18 7.43 -8.15 5.72
N GLY A 19 7.34 -8.52 4.45
CA GLY A 19 8.10 -9.65 3.88
C GLY A 19 7.47 -11.02 4.15
N LYS A 20 6.54 -11.10 5.12
CA LYS A 20 5.94 -12.36 5.59
C LYS A 20 4.42 -12.44 5.39
N ASN A 21 3.74 -11.31 5.20
CA ASN A 21 2.28 -11.21 5.08
C ASN A 21 1.81 -11.23 3.61
N ARG A 22 2.25 -12.23 2.83
CA ARG A 22 1.95 -12.27 1.38
C ARG A 22 0.45 -12.36 1.09
N GLU A 23 -0.26 -13.20 1.84
CA GLU A 23 -1.70 -13.42 1.66
C GLU A 23 -2.48 -12.12 1.94
N ASP A 24 -2.17 -11.43 3.05
CA ASP A 24 -2.80 -10.15 3.38
C ASP A 24 -2.54 -9.07 2.30
N ILE A 25 -1.34 -9.04 1.71
CA ILE A 25 -1.03 -8.12 0.60
C ILE A 25 -1.87 -8.45 -0.64
N ILE A 26 -1.98 -9.73 -0.98
CA ILE A 26 -2.78 -10.15 -2.13
C ILE A 26 -4.23 -9.75 -1.89
N GLU A 27 -4.81 -10.08 -0.74
CA GLU A 27 -6.19 -9.71 -0.40
C GLU A 27 -6.43 -8.19 -0.45
N PHE A 28 -5.48 -7.41 0.08
CA PHE A 28 -5.57 -5.95 0.04
C PHE A 28 -5.56 -5.38 -1.39
N LEU A 29 -4.80 -6.01 -2.30
CA LEU A 29 -4.59 -5.53 -3.68
C LEU A 29 -5.57 -6.11 -4.70
N ASP A 30 -6.17 -7.28 -4.44
CA ASP A 30 -7.10 -7.96 -5.35
C ASP A 30 -8.36 -7.12 -5.62
N LEU A 31 -8.71 -6.24 -4.69
CA LEU A 31 -9.85 -5.31 -4.79
C LEU A 31 -9.49 -3.99 -5.50
N ARG A 32 -8.24 -3.81 -5.97
CA ARG A 32 -7.75 -2.52 -6.48
C ARG A 32 -7.77 -2.50 -8.02
N PRO A 33 -8.64 -1.69 -8.65
CA PRO A 33 -8.82 -1.71 -10.10
C PRO A 33 -7.61 -1.19 -10.90
N ASP A 34 -6.67 -0.49 -10.26
CA ASP A 34 -5.47 0.04 -10.91
C ASP A 34 -4.28 -0.94 -10.90
N VAL A 35 -4.41 -2.06 -10.18
CA VAL A 35 -3.39 -3.11 -10.10
C VAL A 35 -3.72 -4.21 -11.10
N LEU A 36 -2.76 -4.48 -11.99
CA LEU A 36 -2.87 -5.51 -13.01
C LEU A 36 -2.29 -6.85 -12.55
N GLU A 37 -1.21 -6.80 -11.76
CA GLU A 37 -0.54 -8.01 -11.29
C GLU A 37 0.29 -7.71 -10.03
N VAL A 38 0.40 -8.71 -9.15
CA VAL A 38 1.25 -8.69 -7.97
C VAL A 38 2.28 -9.81 -8.07
N ARG A 39 3.58 -9.48 -7.94
CA ARG A 39 4.68 -10.46 -7.99
C ARG A 39 5.55 -10.36 -6.74
N PHE A 40 6.03 -11.51 -6.27
CA PHE A 40 6.97 -11.59 -5.14
C PHE A 40 8.30 -12.18 -5.61
N ARG A 41 9.41 -11.45 -5.45
CA ARG A 41 10.76 -11.92 -5.83
C ARG A 41 11.77 -11.60 -4.73
N GLY A 42 12.38 -12.62 -4.15
CA GLY A 42 13.45 -12.43 -3.16
C GLY A 42 13.05 -11.58 -1.94
N GLY A 43 11.77 -11.61 -1.53
CA GLY A 43 11.25 -10.78 -0.43
C GLY A 43 10.83 -9.35 -0.85
N ILE A 44 11.03 -8.99 -2.11
CA ILE A 44 10.57 -7.75 -2.71
C ILE A 44 9.18 -7.98 -3.31
N LEU A 45 8.29 -7.02 -3.08
CA LEU A 45 6.94 -6.95 -3.65
C LEU A 45 6.97 -6.05 -4.89
N HIS A 46 6.42 -6.53 -6.00
CA HIS A 46 6.23 -5.77 -7.23
C HIS A 46 4.73 -5.63 -7.49
N ILE A 47 4.24 -4.40 -7.60
CA ILE A 47 2.85 -4.08 -7.95
C ILE A 47 2.87 -3.50 -9.37
N VAL A 48 2.34 -4.25 -10.32
CA VAL A 48 2.29 -3.89 -11.74
C VAL A 48 1.00 -3.10 -11.98
N LYS A 49 1.14 -1.92 -12.57
CA LYS A 49 0.05 -1.06 -13.02
C LYS A 49 0.21 -0.80 -14.52
N GLU A 50 -0.77 -0.17 -15.16
CA GLU A 50 -0.76 0.03 -16.62
C GLU A 50 0.46 0.83 -17.13
N LYS A 51 0.90 1.83 -16.36
CA LYS A 51 1.97 2.77 -16.77
C LYS A 51 3.19 2.76 -15.85
N GLU A 52 3.17 1.96 -14.79
CA GLU A 52 4.22 1.97 -13.77
C GLU A 52 4.39 0.62 -13.07
N LEU A 53 5.53 0.47 -12.42
CA LEU A 53 5.87 -0.68 -11.58
C LEU A 53 6.31 -0.16 -10.22
N LEU A 54 5.53 -0.44 -9.18
CA LEU A 54 5.92 -0.12 -7.81
C LEU A 54 6.76 -1.28 -7.25
N VAL A 55 7.95 -0.96 -6.75
CA VAL A 55 8.88 -1.93 -6.16
C VAL A 55 9.00 -1.63 -4.67
N THR A 56 8.48 -2.53 -3.84
CA THR A 56 8.28 -2.32 -2.41
C THR A 56 9.13 -3.28 -1.59
N GLN A 57 9.96 -2.73 -0.68
CA GLN A 57 10.73 -3.50 0.28
C GLN A 57 9.96 -3.70 1.59
N PRO A 58 10.26 -4.75 2.37
CA PRO A 58 9.69 -4.89 3.71
C PRO A 58 9.90 -3.64 4.57
N GLY A 59 8.86 -3.22 5.29
CA GLY A 59 8.81 -2.01 6.10
C GLY A 59 8.01 -0.87 5.47
N LEU A 60 7.85 -0.85 4.14
CA LEU A 60 7.03 0.16 3.45
C LEU A 60 5.54 -0.15 3.56
N PHE A 61 4.74 0.92 3.55
CA PHE A 61 3.28 0.84 3.45
C PHE A 61 2.85 0.91 1.99
N ILE A 62 1.84 0.11 1.65
CA ILE A 62 1.08 0.21 0.43
C ILE A 62 -0.21 0.94 0.79
N VAL A 63 -0.52 1.99 0.05
CA VAL A 63 -1.62 2.91 0.35
C VAL A 63 -2.56 2.95 -0.85
N TRP A 64 -3.85 2.89 -0.56
CA TRP A 64 -4.93 3.11 -1.50
C TRP A 64 -5.59 4.45 -1.18
N GLU A 65 -5.49 5.40 -2.12
CA GLU A 65 -6.07 6.74 -2.01
C GLU A 65 -6.75 7.11 -3.33
N ASN A 66 -8.06 7.40 -3.29
CA ASN A 66 -8.83 7.94 -4.42
C ASN A 66 -8.67 7.21 -5.77
N GLY A 67 -8.67 5.87 -5.76
CA GLY A 67 -8.54 5.12 -7.01
C GLY A 67 -7.10 4.79 -7.40
N ASN A 68 -6.12 5.17 -6.58
CA ASN A 68 -4.70 4.97 -6.85
C ASN A 68 -4.00 4.21 -5.73
N THR A 69 -3.33 3.13 -6.11
CA THR A 69 -2.40 2.35 -5.30
C THR A 69 -1.01 2.99 -5.41
N ASP A 70 -0.39 3.29 -4.27
CA ASP A 70 0.97 3.83 -4.18
C ASP A 70 1.71 3.23 -2.97
N THR A 71 2.98 3.59 -2.77
CA THR A 71 3.82 3.14 -1.67
C THR A 71 4.42 4.30 -0.91
N CYS A 72 4.55 4.16 0.41
CA CYS A 72 5.08 5.19 1.29
C CYS A 72 6.00 4.59 2.36
N PHE A 73 7.07 5.31 2.71
CA PHE A 73 7.92 4.95 3.84
C PHE A 73 7.13 5.07 5.15
N ALA A 74 7.38 4.15 6.10
CA ALA A 74 6.71 4.12 7.40
C ALA A 74 6.79 5.47 8.14
N ASP A 75 7.96 6.10 8.17
CA ASP A 75 8.18 7.39 8.84
C ASP A 75 7.32 8.51 8.23
N ASN A 76 7.15 8.50 6.90
CA ASN A 76 6.25 9.42 6.20
C ASN A 76 4.79 9.05 6.40
N PHE A 77 4.47 7.76 6.56
CA PHE A 77 3.12 7.30 6.82
C PHE A 77 2.65 7.72 8.22
N GLU A 78 3.43 7.44 9.27
CA GLU A 78 3.08 7.81 10.66
C GLU A 78 2.98 9.31 10.86
N ARG A 79 3.80 10.09 10.14
CA ARG A 79 3.75 11.56 10.19
C ARG A 79 2.48 12.13 9.54
N ASN A 80 1.98 11.49 8.49
CA ASN A 80 0.94 12.06 7.64
C ASN A 80 -0.43 11.39 7.82
N PHE A 81 -0.51 10.25 8.52
CA PHE A 81 -1.72 9.46 8.63
C PHE A 81 -2.02 9.00 10.07
N GLU A 82 -3.30 9.07 10.47
CA GLU A 82 -3.80 8.59 11.76
C GLU A 82 -4.75 7.40 11.56
N LYS A 83 -4.62 6.35 12.39
CA LYS A 83 -5.52 5.18 12.34
C LYS A 83 -6.93 5.59 12.78
N VAL A 84 -7.95 5.19 12.02
CA VAL A 84 -9.35 5.34 12.42
C VAL A 84 -9.75 4.09 13.22
N ILE A 85 -10.19 4.29 14.47
CA ILE A 85 -10.71 3.23 15.35
C ILE A 85 -12.19 3.04 15.07
#